data_AF-A0A9X2AD85-F1
#
_entry.id   AF-A0A9X2AD85-F1
#
_cell.length_a   1.000
_cell.length_b   1.000
_cell.length_c   1.000
_cell.angle_alpha   90.00
_cell.angle_beta   90.00
_cell.angle_gamma   90.00
#
_symmetry.space_group_name_H-M   'P 1'
#
loop_
_entity.id
_entity.type
_entity.pdbx_description
1 polymer ?
#
loop_
_entity_poly.entity_id
_entity_poly.type
_entity_poly.pdbx_seq_one_letter_code
_entity_poly.pdbx_strand_id
1 'polypeptide(L)'
;MANSKQGVTSTHVAFQLAPRINAIGRLAHAKRAVELLLADDPQEAERLALEAHALNQKRQAIQEHIYMSALAQIEEHAWTDQTLVVAGEAWHETSYLMSST
;
A
#
# COMPACT_ATOMS: atom_id res chain seq x y z
N MET A 1 -23.80 19.78 2.94
CA MET A 1 -23.31 19.26 1.64
C MET A 1 -21.96 19.92 1.38
N ALA A 2 -20.85 19.19 1.55
CA ALA A 2 -19.51 19.75 1.43
C ALA A 2 -19.16 19.97 -0.06
N ASN A 3 -18.67 21.16 -0.35
CA ASN A 3 -18.40 21.72 -1.67
C ASN A 3 -17.26 20.96 -2.38
N SER A 4 -17.58 20.25 -3.47
CA SER A 4 -16.71 19.34 -4.22
C SER A 4 -15.77 20.01 -5.24
N LYS A 5 -15.34 21.25 -5.00
CA LYS A 5 -14.44 22.01 -5.89
C LYS A 5 -13.04 22.25 -5.32
N GLN A 6 -12.41 21.23 -4.75
CA GLN A 6 -10.95 21.25 -4.60
C GLN A 6 -10.37 20.43 -5.75
N GLY A 7 -9.63 21.09 -6.65
CA GLY A 7 -8.96 20.42 -7.75
C GLY A 7 -7.94 19.39 -7.24
N VAL A 8 -7.65 18.39 -8.08
CA VAL A 8 -6.60 17.41 -7.79
C VAL A 8 -5.26 18.15 -7.71
N THR A 9 -4.54 17.97 -6.60
CA THR A 9 -3.20 18.55 -6.42
C THR A 9 -2.13 17.47 -6.56
N SER A 10 -0.87 17.89 -6.73
CA SER A 10 0.29 16.98 -6.72
C SER A 10 0.34 16.11 -5.46
N THR A 11 -0.03 16.65 -4.31
CA THR A 11 -0.13 15.90 -3.05
C THR A 11 -1.17 14.78 -3.12
N HIS A 12 -2.34 15.03 -3.72
CA HIS A 12 -3.35 13.99 -3.93
C HIS A 12 -2.82 12.87 -4.83
N VAL A 13 -2.11 13.22 -5.90
CA VAL A 13 -1.50 12.24 -6.80
C VAL A 13 -0.45 11.40 -6.07
N ALA A 14 0.51 12.06 -5.42
CA ALA A 14 1.67 11.41 -4.80
C ALA A 14 1.30 10.52 -3.61
N PHE A 15 0.34 10.94 -2.78
CA PHE A 15 0.05 10.28 -1.50
C PHE A 15 -1.30 9.55 -1.46
N GLN A 16 -2.16 9.71 -2.46
CA GLN A 16 -3.44 9.01 -2.50
C GLN A 16 -3.56 8.12 -3.74
N LEU A 17 -3.36 8.65 -4.95
CA LEU A 17 -3.57 7.88 -6.19
C LEU A 17 -2.42 6.91 -6.47
N ALA A 18 -1.17 7.39 -6.49
CA ALA A 18 -0.02 6.56 -6.81
C ALA A 18 0.13 5.34 -5.87
N PRO A 19 -0.05 5.43 -4.54
CA PRO A 19 0.02 4.26 -3.67
C PRO A 19 -1.02 3.18 -4.00
N ARG A 20 -2.23 3.55 -4.43
CA ARG A 20 -3.28 2.60 -4.83
C ARG A 20 -2.92 1.86 -6.12
N ILE A 21 -2.42 2.60 -7.11
CA ILE A 21 -1.97 2.02 -8.39
C ILE A 21 -0.76 1.09 -8.15
N ASN A 22 0.19 1.51 -7.34
CA ASN A 22 1.38 0.72 -7.01
C ASN A 22 1.06 -0.55 -6.22
N ALA A 23 0.01 -0.51 -5.38
CA ALA A 23 -0.44 -1.68 -4.64
C ALA A 23 -0.96 -2.78 -5.58
N ILE A 24 -1.59 -2.42 -6.70
CA ILE A 24 -1.91 -3.40 -7.75
C ILE A 24 -0.61 -4.00 -8.27
N GLY A 25 0.32 -3.20 -8.82
CA GLY A 25 1.53 -3.72 -9.47
C GLY A 25 2.41 -4.64 -8.61
N ARG A 26 2.42 -4.45 -7.28
CA ARG A 26 3.17 -5.29 -6.32
C ARG A 26 2.44 -6.57 -5.90
N LEU A 27 1.10 -6.58 -5.92
CA LEU A 27 0.28 -7.63 -5.31
C LEU A 27 -0.61 -8.39 -6.31
N ALA A 28 -0.89 -7.80 -7.48
CA ALA A 28 -1.70 -8.35 -8.55
C ALA A 28 -1.13 -7.90 -9.90
N HIS A 29 -0.72 -8.85 -10.74
CA HIS A 29 -0.17 -8.69 -12.09
C HIS A 29 -0.23 -7.25 -12.65
N ALA A 30 0.93 -6.58 -12.81
CA ALA A 30 1.05 -5.18 -13.22
C ALA A 30 0.17 -4.74 -14.41
N LYS A 31 -0.25 -5.70 -15.25
CA LYS A 31 -1.30 -5.56 -16.26
C LYS A 31 -2.59 -4.89 -15.75
N ARG A 32 -3.05 -5.20 -14.53
CA ARG A 32 -4.30 -4.63 -13.97
C ARG A 32 -4.22 -3.14 -13.67
N ALA A 33 -3.04 -2.64 -13.28
CA ALA A 33 -2.83 -1.21 -13.09
C ALA A 33 -2.93 -0.46 -14.43
N VAL A 34 -2.43 -1.07 -15.51
CA VAL A 34 -2.54 -0.53 -16.87
C VAL A 34 -3.99 -0.59 -17.36
N GLU A 35 -4.70 -1.69 -17.11
CA GLU A 35 -6.12 -1.83 -17.44
C GLU A 35 -6.97 -0.73 -16.75
N LEU A 36 -6.70 -0.42 -15.47
CA LEU A 36 -7.39 0.67 -14.77
C LEU A 36 -7.17 2.03 -15.43
N LEU A 37 -5.95 2.31 -15.87
CA LEU A 37 -5.59 3.61 -16.48
C LEU A 37 -6.11 3.76 -17.92
N LEU A 38 -6.44 2.64 -18.58
CA LEU A 38 -6.90 2.60 -19.97
C LEU A 38 -8.38 2.19 -20.10
N ALA A 39 -9.11 2.02 -19.01
CA ALA A 39 -10.50 1.58 -19.03
C ALA A 39 -11.42 2.68 -19.62
N ASP A 40 -12.12 2.34 -20.70
CA ASP A 40 -13.12 3.21 -21.34
C ASP A 40 -14.52 3.05 -20.71
N ASP A 41 -14.80 1.88 -20.12
CA ASP A 41 -16.06 1.61 -19.40
C ASP A 41 -15.96 2.08 -17.95
N PRO A 42 -16.82 3.04 -17.51
CA PRO A 42 -16.83 3.50 -16.13
C PRO A 42 -17.07 2.40 -15.10
N GLN A 43 -17.85 1.36 -15.42
CA GLN A 43 -18.13 0.27 -14.48
C GLN A 43 -16.88 -0.58 -14.23
N GLU A 44 -16.15 -0.91 -15.30
CA GLU A 44 -14.89 -1.63 -15.18
C GLU A 44 -13.80 -0.80 -14.48
N ALA A 45 -13.73 0.50 -14.77
CA ALA A 45 -12.81 1.41 -14.08
C ALA A 45 -13.09 1.46 -12.57
N GLU A 46 -14.36 1.53 -12.16
CA GLU A 46 -14.76 1.51 -10.76
C GLU A 46 -14.38 0.18 -10.09
N ARG A 47 -14.66 -0.95 -10.76
CA ARG A 47 -14.29 -2.28 -10.26
C ARG A 47 -12.79 -2.40 -10.01
N LEU A 48 -11.97 -1.98 -10.97
CA LEU A 48 -10.51 -2.00 -10.86
C LEU A 48 -10.00 -1.03 -9.79
N ALA A 49 -10.64 0.14 -9.62
CA ALA A 49 -10.27 1.11 -8.59
C ALA A 49 -10.57 0.58 -7.17
N LEU A 50 -11.70 -0.11 -6.99
CA LEU A 50 -12.04 -0.78 -5.72
C LEU A 50 -11.04 -1.90 -5.40
N GLU A 51 -10.63 -2.66 -6.40
CA GLU A 51 -9.58 -3.67 -6.25
C GLU A 51 -8.24 -3.03 -5.83
N ALA A 52 -7.83 -1.95 -6.50
CA ALA A 52 -6.64 -1.17 -6.14
C ALA A 52 -6.68 -0.68 -4.69
N HIS A 53 -7.86 -0.20 -4.27
CA HIS A 53 -8.08 0.30 -2.93
C HIS A 53 -7.93 -0.80 -1.88
N ALA A 54 -8.57 -1.95 -2.09
CA ALA A 54 -8.49 -3.09 -1.18
C ALA A 54 -7.06 -3.62 -1.04
N LEU A 55 -6.32 -3.73 -2.17
CA LEU A 55 -4.92 -4.13 -2.15
C LEU A 55 -4.05 -3.13 -1.38
N ASN A 56 -4.27 -1.82 -1.58
CA ASN A 56 -3.53 -0.81 -0.82
C ASN A 56 -3.87 -0.84 0.68
N GLN A 57 -5.12 -1.10 1.08
CA GLN A 57 -5.48 -1.27 2.48
C GLN A 57 -4.77 -2.47 3.10
N LYS A 58 -4.73 -3.61 2.40
CA LYS A 58 -4.00 -4.80 2.86
C LYS A 58 -2.51 -4.52 3.00
N ARG A 59 -1.90 -3.84 2.02
CA ARG A 59 -0.50 -3.40 2.10
C ARG A 59 -0.25 -2.51 3.33
N GLN A 60 -1.11 -1.52 3.56
CA GLN A 60 -0.99 -0.61 4.71
C GLN A 60 -1.08 -1.36 6.04
N ALA A 61 -2.01 -2.32 6.18
CA ALA A 61 -2.14 -3.13 7.38
C ALA A 61 -0.89 -3.98 7.67
N ILE A 62 -0.30 -4.57 6.63
CA ILE A 62 0.96 -5.32 6.76
C ILE A 62 2.11 -4.39 7.16
N GLN A 63 2.23 -3.22 6.53
CA GLN A 63 3.26 -2.24 6.87
C GLN A 63 3.12 -1.73 8.30
N GLU A 64 1.89 -1.49 8.77
CA GLU A 64 1.61 -1.09 10.15
C GLU A 64 2.06 -2.17 11.15
N HIS A 65 1.76 -3.43 10.85
CA HIS A 65 2.18 -4.56 11.69
C HIS A 65 3.71 -4.67 11.78
N ILE A 66 4.40 -4.58 10.64
CA ILE A 66 5.87 -4.60 10.58
C ILE A 66 6.45 -3.41 11.35
N TYR A 67 5.89 -2.21 11.16
CA TYR A 67 6.32 -1.00 11.85
C TYR A 67 6.20 -1.14 13.37
N MET A 68 5.06 -1.62 13.87
CA MET A 68 4.85 -1.82 15.29
C MET A 68 5.77 -2.91 15.88
N SER A 69 5.99 -4.00 15.13
CA SER A 69 6.94 -5.04 15.54
C SER A 69 8.38 -4.52 15.59
N ALA A 70 8.77 -3.69 14.64
CA ALA A 70 10.08 -3.03 14.62
C ALA A 70 10.23 -2.06 15.81
N LEU A 71 9.20 -1.23 16.06
CA LEU A 71 9.22 -0.28 17.15
C LEU A 71 9.36 -0.97 18.51
N ALA A 72 8.65 -2.08 18.74
CA ALA A 72 8.78 -2.86 19.97
C ALA A 72 10.22 -3.40 20.17
N GLN A 73 10.86 -3.93 19.13
CA GLN A 73 12.26 -4.36 19.22
C GLN A 73 13.21 -3.20 19.57
N ILE A 74 12.91 -2.00 19.06
CA ILE A 74 13.67 -0.79 19.35
C ILE A 74 13.48 -0.37 20.81
N GLU A 75 12.26 -0.36 21.32
CA GLU A 75 11.98 0.08 22.69
C GLU A 75 12.53 -0.88 23.76
N GLU A 76 12.69 -2.17 23.44
CA GLU A 76 13.25 -3.17 24.35
C GLU A 76 14.76 -3.02 24.62
N HIS A 77 15.48 -2.25 23.81
CA HIS A 77 16.94 -2.10 23.90
C HIS A 77 17.34 -0.64 24.11
N ALA A 78 18.33 -0.40 24.97
CA ALA A 78 18.96 0.91 25.11
C ALA A 78 20.04 1.08 24.02
N TRP A 79 19.60 1.44 22.81
CA TRP A 79 20.49 1.63 21.66
C TRP A 79 21.43 2.81 21.90
N THR A 80 22.72 2.59 21.62
CA THR A 80 23.75 3.65 21.65
C THR A 80 24.51 3.77 20.32
N ASP A 81 24.24 2.85 19.38
CA ASP A 81 24.84 2.83 18.06
C ASP A 81 24.21 3.89 17.14
N GLN A 82 24.97 4.35 16.14
CA GLN A 82 24.51 5.30 15.13
C GLN A 82 23.59 4.67 14.07
N THR A 83 23.31 3.36 14.17
CA THR A 83 22.54 2.61 13.16
C THR A 83 21.63 1.60 13.84
N LEU A 84 20.40 1.51 13.34
CA LEU A 84 19.38 0.56 13.79
C LEU A 84 19.25 -0.58 12.78
N VAL A 85 19.42 -1.81 13.25
CA VAL A 85 19.17 -3.03 12.48
C VAL A 85 18.14 -3.85 13.25
N VAL A 86 16.99 -4.04 12.62
CA VAL A 86 15.86 -4.81 13.17
C VAL A 86 15.38 -5.78 12.10
N ALA A 87 14.89 -6.95 12.52
CA ALA A 87 14.48 -8.01 11.61
C ALA A 87 13.32 -8.81 12.19
N GLY A 88 12.48 -9.35 11.32
CA GLY A 88 11.39 -10.25 11.69
C GLY A 88 11.12 -11.25 10.56
N GLU A 89 10.88 -12.51 10.92
CA GLU A 89 10.67 -13.63 9.98
C GLU A 89 9.45 -13.40 9.06
N ALA A 90 8.50 -12.59 9.51
CA ALA A 90 7.28 -12.26 8.78
C ALA A 90 7.33 -10.91 8.03
N TRP A 91 8.49 -10.22 7.98
CA TRP A 91 8.59 -8.86 7.41
C TRP A 91 8.79 -8.81 5.88
N HIS A 92 8.29 -9.83 5.20
CA HIS A 92 8.37 -9.93 3.75
C HIS A 92 7.13 -9.26 3.12
N GLU A 93 7.36 -8.19 2.36
CA GLU A 93 6.30 -7.39 1.72
C GLU A 93 5.40 -8.22 0.78
N THR A 94 5.89 -9.38 0.29
CA THR A 94 5.22 -10.22 -0.73
C THR A 94 4.72 -11.57 -0.21
N SER A 95 5.26 -12.13 0.89
CA SER A 95 4.94 -13.51 1.29
C SER A 95 3.64 -13.66 2.06
N TYR A 96 3.15 -12.61 2.73
CA TYR A 96 1.83 -12.61 3.39
C TYR A 96 0.63 -12.76 2.43
N LEU A 97 0.86 -12.71 1.11
CA LEU A 97 -0.17 -12.99 0.11
C LEU A 97 -0.09 -14.38 -0.52
N MET A 98 1.04 -15.09 -0.37
CA MET A 98 1.19 -16.44 -0.92
C MET A 98 0.67 -17.52 0.01
N SER A 99 0.30 -17.18 1.26
CA SER A 99 -0.26 -18.12 2.25
C SER A 99 -1.80 -18.22 2.22
N SER A 100 -2.46 -17.69 1.19
CA SER A 100 -3.93 -17.78 1.04
C SER A 100 -4.38 -18.31 -0.33
N THR A 101 -3.51 -19.08 -1.00
CA THR A 101 -3.90 -19.96 -2.12
C THR A 101 -3.81 -21.40 -1.64
#